data_AF-A0A7C7L829-F1
#
_entry.id   AF-A0A7C7L829-F1
#
_cell.length_a   1.000
_cell.length_b   1.000
_cell.length_c   1.000
_cell.angle_alpha   90.00
_cell.angle_beta   90.00
_cell.angle_gamma   90.00
#
_symmetry.space_group_name_H-M   'P 1'
#
loop_
_entity.id
_entity.type
_entity.pdbx_description
1 polymer ?
#
loop_
_entity_poly.entity_id
_entity_poly.type
_entity_poly.pdbx_seq_one_letter_code
_entity_poly.pdbx_strand_id
1 'polypeptide(L)'
;MLFVIALQFISLLPPPQQVETFAAVASDITDYQRQVLELATHDYYSEKQILELRPQLNQYAELAALLPYSTATQAKLIAVLSSGCAADSSLGDALLQLALRSRDLDVRLACLLAPTSVSIDYLPALACVSLSSDIDLSLRAVACGRLLEHQYYSAWPLAKAILLTGTASDATNGHDFPDWKRSGRYELPKRLLTMMLVGAVKTRRLFRPVFFEPNAAWSVQEQQVASIDAIMTQLRSSTNSKQLLPSSFEKLNDSKLKLAAQAKQLLGY
;
A
#
# COMPACT_ATOMS: atom_id res chain seq x y z
N MET A 1 12.01 14.22 -11.58
CA MET A 1 12.61 14.40 -10.23
C MET A 1 12.04 13.44 -9.19
N LEU A 2 10.72 13.18 -9.16
CA LEU A 2 10.09 12.19 -8.28
C LEU A 2 10.66 10.76 -8.42
N PHE A 3 11.02 10.35 -9.64
CA PHE A 3 11.64 9.04 -9.92
C PHE A 3 12.99 8.84 -9.23
N VAL A 4 13.82 9.89 -9.14
CA VAL A 4 15.14 9.83 -8.49
C VAL A 4 15.00 9.81 -6.96
N ILE A 5 13.99 10.50 -6.43
CA ILE A 5 13.65 10.48 -5.01
C ILE A 5 13.09 9.11 -4.62
N ALA A 6 12.22 8.51 -5.45
CA ALA A 6 11.73 7.15 -5.24
C ALA A 6 12.87 6.10 -5.23
N LEU A 7 13.87 6.24 -6.12
CA LEU A 7 15.07 5.40 -6.12
C LEU A 7 15.95 5.58 -4.88
N GLN A 8 16.09 6.81 -4.36
CA GLN A 8 16.81 7.08 -3.10
C GLN A 8 16.06 6.57 -1.86
N PHE A 9 14.73 6.46 -1.90
CA PHE A 9 13.95 5.85 -0.82
C PHE A 9 13.97 4.32 -0.85
N ILE A 10 14.11 3.69 -2.02
CA ILE A 10 14.35 2.23 -2.12
C ILE A 10 15.68 1.85 -1.44
N SER A 11 16.70 2.72 -1.47
CA SER A 11 17.96 2.54 -0.73
C SER A 11 17.88 2.86 0.77
N LEU A 12 16.77 3.43 1.25
CA LEU A 12 16.50 3.69 2.67
C LEU A 12 15.57 2.64 3.30
N LEU A 13 14.97 1.77 2.50
CA LEU A 13 14.37 0.54 3.01
C LEU A 13 15.46 -0.28 3.70
N PRO A 14 15.15 -1.00 4.79
CA PRO A 14 16.11 -1.92 5.38
C PRO A 14 16.74 -2.78 4.26
N PRO A 15 18.07 -2.97 4.29
CA PRO A 15 18.73 -3.76 3.27
C PRO A 15 18.00 -5.11 3.20
N PRO A 16 17.76 -5.64 1.98
CA PRO A 16 17.29 -7.02 1.89
C PRO A 16 18.22 -7.86 2.75
N GLN A 17 17.68 -8.67 3.66
CA GLN A 17 18.50 -9.69 4.27
C GLN A 17 19.12 -10.48 3.11
N GLN A 18 20.42 -10.28 2.90
CA GLN A 18 21.19 -11.05 1.93
C GLN A 18 21.21 -12.47 2.47
N VAL A 19 20.24 -13.27 2.06
CA VAL A 19 20.24 -14.71 2.28
C VAL A 19 20.49 -15.32 0.92
N GLU A 20 21.59 -16.06 0.85
CA GLU A 20 22.22 -16.70 -0.30
C GLU A 20 21.27 -17.16 -1.42
N THR A 21 21.77 -17.02 -2.65
CA THR A 21 21.19 -17.46 -3.93
C THR A 21 20.34 -18.74 -3.84
N PHE A 22 19.18 -18.71 -4.51
CA PHE A 22 18.15 -19.75 -4.61
C PHE A 22 18.65 -21.19 -4.88
N ALA A 23 19.85 -21.36 -5.45
CA ALA A 23 20.50 -22.66 -5.63
C ALA A 23 20.89 -23.36 -4.31
N ALA A 24 21.04 -22.62 -3.21
CA ALA A 24 21.29 -23.16 -1.86
C ALA A 24 20.00 -23.40 -1.04
N VAL A 25 18.85 -22.86 -1.48
CA VAL A 25 17.56 -22.97 -0.77
C VAL A 25 16.85 -24.30 -1.08
N ALA A 26 17.16 -24.94 -2.21
CA ALA A 26 16.54 -26.21 -2.61
C ALA A 26 16.85 -27.38 -1.64
N SER A 27 17.90 -27.30 -0.83
CA SER A 27 18.28 -28.35 0.12
C SER A 27 17.64 -28.25 1.51
N ASP A 28 17.07 -27.10 1.90
CA ASP A 28 16.52 -26.86 3.26
C ASP A 28 15.11 -26.22 3.23
N ILE A 29 14.23 -26.67 2.33
CA ILE A 29 12.82 -26.26 2.35
C ILE A 29 12.09 -27.02 3.46
N THR A 30 11.46 -26.28 4.38
CA THR A 30 10.66 -26.89 5.46
C THR A 30 9.41 -27.59 4.89
N ASP A 31 8.86 -28.55 5.64
CA ASP A 31 7.63 -29.22 5.22
C ASP A 31 6.46 -28.24 5.01
N TYR A 32 6.41 -27.17 5.80
CA TYR A 32 5.40 -26.13 5.66
C TYR A 32 5.60 -25.29 4.39
N GLN A 33 6.84 -24.85 4.10
CA GLN A 33 7.15 -24.17 2.84
C GLN A 33 6.82 -25.05 1.64
N ARG A 34 7.10 -26.36 1.71
CA ARG A 34 6.76 -27.31 0.64
C ARG A 34 5.26 -27.37 0.39
N GLN A 35 4.44 -27.46 1.44
CA GLN A 35 2.97 -27.45 1.31
C GLN A 35 2.45 -26.18 0.64
N VAL A 36 3.02 -25.01 0.98
CA VAL A 36 2.64 -23.74 0.36
C VAL A 36 3.05 -23.69 -1.12
N LEU A 37 4.25 -24.16 -1.45
CA LEU A 37 4.72 -24.22 -2.83
C LEU A 37 3.92 -25.22 -3.68
N GLU A 38 3.56 -26.37 -3.12
CA GLU A 38 2.69 -27.36 -3.74
C GLU A 38 1.28 -26.80 -3.96
N LEU A 39 0.69 -26.14 -2.96
CA LEU A 39 -0.60 -25.49 -3.12
C LEU A 39 -0.54 -24.47 -4.26
N ALA A 40 0.51 -23.64 -4.35
CA ALA A 40 0.68 -22.64 -5.40
C ALA A 40 0.76 -23.19 -6.84
N THR A 41 0.88 -24.51 -7.04
CA THR A 41 0.81 -25.15 -8.35
C THR A 41 -0.63 -25.40 -8.84
N HIS A 42 -1.62 -25.28 -7.97
CA HIS A 42 -3.02 -25.51 -8.31
C HIS A 42 -3.64 -24.25 -8.93
N ASP A 43 -4.55 -24.44 -9.89
CA ASP A 43 -5.28 -23.32 -10.52
C ASP A 43 -6.31 -22.67 -9.58
N TYR A 44 -6.77 -23.41 -8.56
CA TYR A 44 -7.78 -22.96 -7.60
C TYR A 44 -7.51 -23.53 -6.21
N TYR A 45 -7.84 -22.75 -5.18
CA TYR A 45 -7.70 -23.13 -3.77
C TYR A 45 -9.05 -23.05 -3.07
N SER A 46 -9.42 -24.09 -2.33
CA SER A 46 -10.58 -24.05 -1.46
C SER A 46 -10.32 -23.21 -0.21
N GLU A 47 -11.37 -22.62 0.35
CA GLU A 47 -11.29 -21.90 1.63
C GLU A 47 -10.72 -22.78 2.75
N LYS A 48 -11.10 -24.07 2.76
CA LYS A 48 -10.59 -25.04 3.72
C LYS A 48 -9.07 -25.19 3.63
N GLN A 49 -8.51 -25.31 2.42
CA GLN A 49 -7.05 -25.39 2.23
C GLN A 49 -6.34 -24.12 2.71
N ILE A 50 -6.91 -22.94 2.44
CA ILE A 50 -6.35 -21.66 2.89
C ILE A 50 -6.35 -21.57 4.43
N LEU A 51 -7.43 -22.02 5.08
CA LEU A 51 -7.55 -22.01 6.53
C LEU A 51 -6.62 -23.02 7.20
N GLU A 52 -6.47 -24.22 6.63
CA GLU A 52 -5.57 -25.26 7.14
C GLU A 52 -4.10 -24.87 7.00
N LEU A 53 -3.74 -24.14 5.94
CA LEU A 53 -2.37 -23.66 5.67
C LEU A 53 -2.11 -22.26 6.22
N ARG A 54 -2.96 -21.72 7.08
CA ARG A 54 -2.71 -20.41 7.68
C ARG A 54 -1.46 -20.48 8.57
N PRO A 55 -0.47 -19.59 8.39
CA PRO A 55 0.77 -19.65 9.15
C PRO A 55 0.53 -19.40 10.64
N GLN A 56 1.22 -20.19 11.46
CA GLN A 56 1.42 -19.92 12.87
C GLN A 56 2.63 -18.98 13.07
N LEU A 57 2.75 -18.36 14.24
CA LEU A 57 3.81 -17.37 14.52
C LEU A 57 5.24 -17.91 14.28
N ASN A 58 5.49 -19.18 14.61
CA ASN A 58 6.77 -19.84 14.36
C ASN A 58 7.08 -20.05 12.86
N GLN A 59 6.05 -20.06 12.00
CA GLN A 59 6.17 -20.25 10.56
C GLN A 59 6.31 -18.92 9.79
N TYR A 60 6.22 -17.78 10.47
CA TYR A 60 6.28 -16.46 9.80
C TYR A 60 7.65 -16.20 9.17
N ALA A 61 8.73 -16.59 9.85
CA ALA A 61 10.09 -16.47 9.32
C ALA A 61 10.28 -17.35 8.08
N GLU A 62 9.68 -18.55 8.07
CA GLU A 62 9.75 -19.48 6.93
C GLU A 62 9.09 -18.89 5.68
N LEU A 63 7.90 -18.30 5.81
CA LEU A 63 7.25 -17.63 4.67
C LEU A 63 7.96 -16.35 4.24
N ALA A 64 8.47 -15.58 5.20
CA ALA A 64 9.24 -14.37 4.92
C ALA A 64 10.46 -14.68 4.04
N ALA A 65 11.15 -15.80 4.31
CA ALA A 65 12.30 -16.25 3.55
C ALA A 65 11.96 -16.70 2.11
N LEU A 66 10.73 -17.15 1.85
CA LEU A 66 10.28 -17.54 0.49
C LEU A 66 9.98 -16.33 -0.40
N LEU A 67 9.46 -15.23 0.17
CA LEU A 67 8.94 -14.10 -0.59
C LEU A 67 9.92 -13.50 -1.61
N PRO A 68 11.21 -13.27 -1.31
CA PRO A 68 12.17 -12.69 -2.26
C PRO A 68 12.34 -13.47 -3.57
N TYR A 69 12.05 -14.76 -3.52
CA TYR A 69 12.26 -15.69 -4.63
C TYR A 69 10.97 -16.27 -5.19
N SER A 70 9.85 -15.88 -4.61
CA SER A 70 8.54 -16.39 -4.99
C SER A 70 8.13 -15.91 -6.38
N THR A 71 7.48 -16.78 -7.15
CA THR A 71 6.75 -16.37 -8.35
C THR A 71 5.56 -15.48 -7.97
N ALA A 72 4.97 -14.77 -8.94
CA ALA A 72 3.80 -13.93 -8.67
C ALA A 72 2.63 -14.71 -8.05
N THR A 73 2.39 -15.96 -8.49
CA THR A 73 1.36 -16.83 -7.92
C THR A 73 1.68 -17.19 -6.47
N GLN A 74 2.92 -17.57 -6.18
CA GLN A 74 3.36 -17.91 -4.83
C GLN A 74 3.29 -16.69 -3.89
N ALA A 75 3.76 -15.53 -4.33
CA ALA A 75 3.69 -14.29 -3.55
C ALA A 75 2.25 -13.93 -3.19
N LYS A 76 1.32 -14.06 -4.15
CA LYS A 76 -0.12 -13.82 -3.93
C LYS A 76 -0.70 -14.82 -2.94
N LEU A 77 -0.39 -16.11 -3.07
CA LEU A 77 -0.85 -17.12 -2.11
C LEU A 77 -0.30 -16.83 -0.71
N ILE A 78 1.00 -16.54 -0.58
CA ILE A 78 1.62 -16.19 0.70
C ILE A 78 0.92 -14.98 1.31
N ALA A 79 0.65 -13.92 0.54
CA ALA A 79 -0.09 -12.76 1.02
C ALA A 79 -1.51 -13.12 1.51
N VAL A 80 -2.23 -13.98 0.79
CA VAL A 80 -3.56 -14.47 1.20
C VAL A 80 -3.50 -15.25 2.51
N LEU A 81 -2.59 -16.23 2.62
CA LEU A 81 -2.38 -17.01 3.84
C LEU A 81 -2.00 -16.11 5.03
N SER A 82 -1.19 -15.09 4.76
CA SER A 82 -0.69 -14.12 5.75
C SER A 82 -1.66 -12.99 6.05
N SER A 83 -2.87 -13.02 5.50
CA SER A 83 -3.86 -11.98 5.74
C SER A 83 -4.14 -11.82 7.23
N GLY A 84 -4.02 -10.60 7.72
CA GLY A 84 -4.14 -10.26 9.13
C GLY A 84 -2.85 -10.43 9.93
N CYS A 85 -1.68 -10.61 9.30
CA CYS A 85 -0.41 -10.63 10.04
C CYS A 85 -0.09 -9.25 10.65
N ALA A 86 0.73 -9.24 11.69
CA ALA A 86 1.19 -8.01 12.32
C ALA A 86 2.28 -7.35 11.46
N ALA A 87 2.28 -6.02 11.37
CA ALA A 87 3.21 -5.27 10.52
C ALA A 87 4.67 -5.31 11.01
N ASP A 88 4.87 -5.50 12.31
CA ASP A 88 6.16 -5.60 13.00
C ASP A 88 6.72 -7.04 13.01
N SER A 89 5.99 -7.99 12.44
CA SER A 89 6.49 -9.36 12.26
C SER A 89 7.40 -9.46 11.04
N SER A 90 8.32 -10.45 11.04
CA SER A 90 9.20 -10.73 9.89
C SER A 90 8.44 -10.93 8.58
N LEU A 91 7.28 -11.58 8.65
CA LEU A 91 6.39 -11.79 7.50
C LEU A 91 5.71 -10.50 7.04
N GLY A 92 5.22 -9.69 7.98
CA GLY A 92 4.65 -8.38 7.69
C GLY A 92 5.66 -7.47 6.99
N ASP A 93 6.88 -7.40 7.51
CA ASP A 93 7.96 -6.62 6.90
C ASP A 93 8.29 -7.11 5.49
N ALA A 94 8.49 -8.43 5.30
CA ALA A 94 8.80 -9.00 3.99
C ALA A 94 7.70 -8.74 2.95
N LEU A 95 6.42 -8.81 3.35
CA LEU A 95 5.28 -8.45 2.49
C LEU A 95 5.32 -6.98 2.09
N LEU A 96 5.60 -6.06 3.03
CA LEU A 96 5.69 -4.64 2.72
C LEU A 96 6.87 -4.31 1.81
N GLN A 97 8.03 -4.94 2.02
CA GLN A 97 9.16 -4.81 1.09
C GLN A 97 8.79 -5.28 -0.32
N LEU A 98 8.15 -6.45 -0.44
CA LEU A 98 7.74 -6.99 -1.75
C LEU A 98 6.69 -6.09 -2.42
N ALA A 99 5.76 -5.52 -1.65
CA ALA A 99 4.74 -4.60 -2.17
C ALA A 99 5.33 -3.34 -2.80
N LEU A 100 6.46 -2.86 -2.27
CA LEU A 100 7.14 -1.67 -2.78
C LEU A 100 8.08 -1.97 -3.95
N ARG A 101 8.67 -3.18 -4.01
CA ARG A 101 9.70 -3.55 -5.00
C ARG A 101 9.16 -4.29 -6.21
N SER A 102 8.08 -5.06 -6.08
CA SER A 102 7.53 -5.86 -7.18
C SER A 102 7.07 -4.97 -8.34
N ARG A 103 7.17 -5.51 -9.56
CA ARG A 103 6.62 -4.88 -10.78
C ARG A 103 5.20 -5.34 -11.07
N ASP A 104 4.77 -6.45 -10.49
CA ASP A 104 3.44 -7.04 -10.69
C ASP A 104 2.41 -6.35 -9.78
N LEU A 105 1.40 -5.71 -10.37
CA LEU A 105 0.40 -4.95 -9.63
C LEU A 105 -0.37 -5.82 -8.62
N ASP A 106 -0.75 -7.03 -8.99
CA ASP A 106 -1.55 -7.91 -8.14
C ASP A 106 -0.75 -8.36 -6.93
N VAL A 107 0.54 -8.69 -7.12
CA VAL A 107 1.47 -8.99 -6.02
C VAL A 107 1.57 -7.78 -5.09
N ARG A 108 1.76 -6.58 -5.65
CA ARG A 108 1.91 -5.37 -4.83
C ARG A 108 0.67 -5.09 -3.99
N LEU A 109 -0.52 -5.21 -4.58
CA LEU A 109 -1.78 -5.02 -3.89
C LEU A 109 -1.99 -6.08 -2.81
N ALA A 110 -1.81 -7.36 -3.14
CA ALA A 110 -1.99 -8.46 -2.20
C ALA A 110 -1.07 -8.30 -0.98
N CYS A 111 0.22 -8.03 -1.22
CA CYS A 111 1.20 -7.87 -0.14
C CYS A 111 1.00 -6.60 0.69
N LEU A 112 0.51 -5.49 0.09
CA LEU A 112 0.20 -4.27 0.83
C LEU A 112 -1.07 -4.39 1.70
N LEU A 113 -2.03 -5.21 1.26
CA LEU A 113 -3.30 -5.44 1.95
C LEU A 113 -3.22 -6.50 3.04
N ALA A 114 -2.31 -7.48 2.91
CA ALA A 114 -2.23 -8.62 3.82
C ALA A 114 -1.95 -8.23 5.29
N PRO A 115 -0.98 -7.37 5.62
CA PRO A 115 -0.76 -6.94 7.00
C PRO A 115 -1.93 -6.13 7.57
N THR A 116 -2.19 -6.24 8.87
CA THR A 116 -3.24 -5.45 9.54
C THR A 116 -2.95 -3.96 9.58
N SER A 117 -1.68 -3.57 9.66
CA SER A 117 -1.19 -2.18 9.63
C SER A 117 0.13 -2.10 8.85
N VAL A 118 0.79 -0.95 8.82
CA VAL A 118 2.13 -0.79 8.23
C VAL A 118 3.10 -0.21 9.27
N SER A 119 4.39 -0.57 9.22
CA SER A 119 5.38 0.11 10.07
C SER A 119 5.53 1.57 9.64
N ILE A 120 5.88 2.44 10.60
CA ILE A 120 6.14 3.87 10.36
C ILE A 120 7.24 4.08 9.30
N ASP A 121 8.17 3.14 9.20
CA ASP A 121 9.31 3.17 8.27
C ASP A 121 8.86 3.11 6.80
N TYR A 122 7.67 2.56 6.52
CA TYR A 122 7.12 2.44 5.17
C TYR A 122 6.30 3.66 4.74
N LEU A 123 5.93 4.56 5.66
CA LEU A 123 5.06 5.70 5.35
C LEU A 123 5.64 6.66 4.31
N PRO A 124 6.95 6.99 4.30
CA PRO A 124 7.54 7.82 3.25
C PRO A 124 7.42 7.18 1.86
N ALA A 125 7.62 5.85 1.77
CA ALA A 125 7.47 5.12 0.53
C ALA A 125 6.00 5.11 0.06
N LEU A 126 5.06 4.91 0.97
CA LEU A 126 3.62 4.97 0.67
C LEU A 126 3.17 6.37 0.23
N ALA A 127 3.75 7.43 0.78
CA ALA A 127 3.52 8.79 0.31
C ALA A 127 4.06 9.01 -1.12
N CYS A 128 5.21 8.42 -1.45
CA CYS A 128 5.71 8.45 -2.84
C CYS A 128 4.81 7.65 -3.78
N VAL A 129 4.35 6.48 -3.35
CA VAL A 129 3.43 5.63 -4.12
C VAL A 129 2.13 6.37 -4.40
N SER A 130 1.52 7.04 -3.42
CA SER A 130 0.24 7.74 -3.59
C SER A 130 0.34 8.93 -4.55
N LEU A 131 1.47 9.65 -4.55
CA LEU A 131 1.69 10.84 -5.38
C LEU A 131 2.21 10.56 -6.79
N SER A 132 2.66 9.33 -7.08
CA SER A 132 3.29 9.02 -8.37
C SER A 132 2.26 8.79 -9.47
N SER A 133 2.42 9.48 -10.60
CA SER A 133 1.63 9.32 -11.83
C SER A 133 1.80 7.97 -12.49
N ASP A 134 2.96 7.35 -12.30
CA ASP A 134 3.35 6.14 -13.00
C ASP A 134 2.82 4.88 -12.31
N ILE A 135 2.10 5.05 -11.20
CA ILE A 135 1.57 3.97 -10.37
C ILE A 135 0.07 3.83 -10.60
N ASP A 136 -0.39 2.57 -10.68
CA ASP A 136 -1.80 2.25 -10.81
C ASP A 136 -2.64 2.86 -9.67
N LEU A 137 -3.82 3.36 -10.04
CA LEU A 137 -4.72 4.06 -9.13
C LEU A 137 -5.14 3.20 -7.94
N SER A 138 -5.24 1.87 -8.12
CA SER A 138 -5.59 0.92 -7.06
C SER A 138 -4.52 0.89 -5.97
N LEU A 139 -3.24 0.91 -6.36
CA LEU A 139 -2.15 0.91 -5.39
C LEU A 139 -2.04 2.27 -4.68
N ARG A 140 -2.27 3.36 -5.42
CA ARG A 140 -2.34 4.72 -4.85
C ARG A 140 -3.47 4.83 -3.83
N ALA A 141 -4.64 4.26 -4.13
CA ALA A 141 -5.79 4.21 -3.25
C ALA A 141 -5.49 3.46 -1.94
N VAL A 142 -4.85 2.29 -2.02
CA VAL A 142 -4.44 1.54 -0.82
C VAL A 142 -3.39 2.32 -0.02
N ALA A 143 -2.38 2.92 -0.68
CA ALA A 143 -1.37 3.73 -0.02
C ALA A 143 -1.98 4.95 0.71
N CYS A 144 -2.94 5.65 0.09
CA CYS A 144 -3.73 6.69 0.75
C CYS A 144 -4.44 6.16 1.99
N GLY A 145 -5.10 5.00 1.87
CA GLY A 145 -5.77 4.32 2.98
C GLY A 145 -4.83 4.07 4.16
N ARG A 146 -3.65 3.49 3.90
CA ARG A 146 -2.60 3.24 4.91
C ARG A 146 -2.10 4.53 5.57
N LEU A 147 -1.88 5.59 4.81
CA LEU A 147 -1.49 6.89 5.38
C LEU A 147 -2.57 7.44 6.32
N LEU A 148 -3.85 7.30 5.96
CA LEU A 148 -4.99 7.74 6.78
C LEU A 148 -5.15 6.91 8.06
N GLU A 149 -4.90 5.59 8.02
CA GLU A 149 -4.83 4.75 9.23
C GLU A 149 -3.81 5.30 10.24
N HIS A 150 -2.69 5.82 9.74
CA HIS A 150 -1.62 6.44 10.53
C HIS A 150 -1.82 7.93 10.83
N GLN A 151 -3.02 8.48 10.61
CA GLN A 151 -3.39 9.89 10.88
C GLN A 151 -2.72 10.93 9.98
N TYR A 152 -2.13 10.52 8.86
CA TYR A 152 -1.64 11.46 7.85
C TYR A 152 -2.80 11.97 6.99
N TYR A 153 -3.68 12.76 7.61
CA TYR A 153 -4.89 13.31 6.97
C TYR A 153 -4.60 14.22 5.78
N SER A 154 -3.34 14.61 5.56
CA SER A 154 -2.90 15.25 4.32
C SER A 154 -3.06 14.37 3.08
N ALA A 155 -3.22 13.04 3.24
CA ALA A 155 -3.57 12.13 2.15
C ALA A 155 -5.05 12.21 1.74
N TRP A 156 -5.92 12.84 2.56
CA TRP A 156 -7.35 12.88 2.30
C TRP A 156 -7.74 13.61 1.01
N PRO A 157 -7.17 14.76 0.62
CA PRO A 157 -7.51 15.41 -0.64
C PRO A 157 -7.34 14.49 -1.87
N LEU A 158 -6.25 13.71 -1.88
CA LEU A 158 -6.01 12.72 -2.94
C LEU A 158 -7.01 11.56 -2.87
N ALA A 159 -7.28 11.00 -1.68
CA ALA A 159 -8.29 9.97 -1.48
C ALA A 159 -9.69 10.43 -1.93
N LYS A 160 -10.07 11.67 -1.60
CA LYS A 160 -11.31 12.33 -2.02
C LYS A 160 -11.39 12.43 -3.55
N ALA A 161 -10.30 12.85 -4.21
CA ALA A 161 -10.24 12.91 -5.67
C ALA A 161 -10.43 11.52 -6.33
N ILE A 162 -9.84 10.46 -5.75
CA ILE A 162 -10.05 9.08 -6.22
C ILE A 162 -11.53 8.68 -6.12
N LEU A 163 -12.19 8.95 -4.98
CA LEU A 163 -13.61 8.63 -4.79
C LEU A 163 -14.54 9.41 -5.75
N LEU A 164 -14.20 10.67 -6.02
CA LEU A 164 -14.98 11.55 -6.90
C LEU A 164 -14.66 11.36 -8.39
N THR A 165 -13.65 10.56 -8.74
CA THR A 165 -13.27 10.38 -10.15
C THR A 165 -14.47 9.91 -10.98
N GLY A 166 -14.73 10.59 -12.10
CA GLY A 166 -15.87 10.34 -13.00
C GLY A 166 -17.20 10.98 -12.58
N THR A 167 -17.27 11.68 -11.45
CA THR A 167 -18.47 12.47 -11.04
C THR A 167 -18.43 13.88 -11.65
N ALA A 168 -19.52 14.65 -11.53
CA ALA A 168 -19.53 16.05 -11.97
C ALA A 168 -18.53 16.90 -11.16
N SER A 169 -18.36 16.56 -9.88
CA SER A 169 -17.43 17.21 -8.95
C SER A 169 -15.95 16.84 -9.16
N ASP A 170 -15.63 15.92 -10.08
CA ASP A 170 -14.26 15.52 -10.42
C ASP A 170 -13.46 16.68 -11.01
N ALA A 171 -14.11 17.49 -11.86
CA ALA A 171 -13.48 18.66 -12.47
C ALA A 171 -13.00 19.63 -11.38
N THR A 172 -13.86 19.96 -10.41
CA THR A 172 -13.66 21.00 -9.40
C THR A 172 -12.82 20.56 -8.20
N ASN A 173 -12.80 19.28 -7.85
CA ASN A 173 -12.03 18.76 -6.70
C ASN A 173 -10.63 18.23 -7.07
N GLY A 174 -10.29 18.21 -8.35
CA GLY A 174 -9.11 17.52 -8.87
C GLY A 174 -8.08 18.43 -9.53
N HIS A 175 -7.93 19.71 -9.19
CA HIS A 175 -6.99 20.55 -9.95
C HIS A 175 -5.50 20.34 -9.56
N ASP A 176 -5.22 19.83 -8.36
CA ASP A 176 -3.84 19.76 -7.84
C ASP A 176 -3.19 18.35 -7.87
N PHE A 177 -3.93 17.29 -8.17
CA PHE A 177 -3.51 15.89 -7.91
C PHE A 177 -3.75 14.82 -9.00
N PRO A 178 -4.79 14.86 -9.85
CA PRO A 178 -5.10 13.78 -10.81
C PRO A 178 -4.34 13.95 -12.12
N ASP A 179 -3.39 13.05 -12.32
CA ASP A 179 -2.71 12.73 -13.59
C ASP A 179 -3.36 11.53 -14.31
N TRP A 180 -4.37 10.88 -13.71
CA TRP A 180 -5.12 9.79 -14.30
C TRP A 180 -6.28 10.27 -15.17
N LYS A 181 -6.71 9.39 -16.09
CA LYS A 181 -7.85 9.67 -16.98
C LYS A 181 -9.11 9.87 -16.13
N ARG A 182 -9.87 10.93 -16.40
CA ARG A 182 -11.13 11.22 -15.67
C ARG A 182 -12.36 10.54 -16.27
N SER A 183 -12.17 9.40 -16.93
CA SER A 183 -13.24 8.67 -17.60
C SER A 183 -13.37 7.28 -17.02
N GLY A 184 -14.49 6.99 -16.37
CA GLY A 184 -14.78 5.65 -15.84
C GLY A 184 -15.19 5.68 -14.38
N ARG A 185 -15.72 4.55 -13.90
CA ARG A 185 -16.19 4.41 -12.51
C ARG A 185 -15.07 4.12 -11.52
N TYR A 186 -13.94 3.58 -11.98
CA TYR A 186 -12.78 3.26 -11.14
C TYR A 186 -13.18 2.42 -9.91
N GLU A 187 -13.93 1.34 -10.14
CA GLU A 187 -14.55 0.57 -9.05
C GLU A 187 -13.53 0.00 -8.08
N LEU A 188 -12.48 -0.66 -8.58
CA LEU A 188 -11.45 -1.29 -7.74
C LEU A 188 -10.75 -0.31 -6.78
N PRO A 189 -10.12 0.78 -7.26
CA PRO A 189 -9.47 1.74 -6.36
C PRO A 189 -10.45 2.36 -5.36
N LYS A 190 -11.70 2.62 -5.77
CA LYS A 190 -12.74 3.12 -4.85
C LYS A 190 -13.11 2.09 -3.78
N ARG A 191 -13.36 0.83 -4.16
CA ARG A 191 -13.66 -0.28 -3.22
C ARG A 191 -12.52 -0.47 -2.21
N LEU A 192 -11.29 -0.50 -2.70
CA LEU A 192 -10.10 -0.65 -1.86
C LEU A 192 -9.98 0.53 -0.89
N LEU A 193 -10.08 1.76 -1.37
CA LEU A 193 -10.02 2.94 -0.51
C LEU A 193 -11.12 2.94 0.55
N THR A 194 -12.37 2.65 0.18
CA THR A 194 -13.49 2.55 1.14
C THR A 194 -13.22 1.50 2.21
N MET A 195 -12.71 0.33 1.84
CA MET A 195 -12.34 -0.73 2.79
C MET A 195 -11.28 -0.22 3.79
N MET A 196 -10.24 0.45 3.31
CA MET A 196 -9.20 1.04 4.17
C MET A 196 -9.74 2.14 5.08
N LEU A 197 -10.63 2.99 4.57
CA LEU A 197 -11.27 4.06 5.35
C LEU A 197 -12.13 3.53 6.51
N VAL A 198 -12.86 2.43 6.28
CA VAL A 198 -13.63 1.75 7.34
C VAL A 198 -12.68 1.29 8.46
N GLY A 199 -11.52 0.73 8.11
CA GLY A 199 -10.48 0.36 9.08
C GLY A 199 -9.96 1.57 9.88
N ALA A 200 -9.58 2.64 9.17
CA ALA A 200 -9.06 3.87 9.77
C ALA A 200 -10.06 4.54 10.73
N VAL A 201 -11.36 4.54 10.42
CA VAL A 201 -12.38 5.15 11.29
C VAL A 201 -12.74 4.24 12.48
N LYS A 202 -12.83 2.92 12.28
CA LYS A 202 -13.12 1.96 13.35
C LYS A 202 -12.09 2.01 14.47
N THR A 203 -10.80 2.10 14.13
CA THR A 203 -9.71 2.19 15.12
C THR A 203 -9.83 3.43 16.02
N ARG A 204 -10.57 4.47 15.60
CA ARG A 204 -10.79 5.70 16.35
C ARG A 204 -12.04 5.68 17.24
N ARG A 205 -12.75 4.56 17.31
CA ARG A 205 -14.03 4.43 18.05
C ARG A 205 -15.06 5.49 17.67
N LEU A 206 -14.95 6.07 16.47
CA LEU A 206 -16.01 6.89 15.91
C LEU A 206 -17.10 5.94 15.42
N PHE A 207 -18.25 5.96 16.08
CA PHE A 207 -19.42 5.15 15.72
C PHE A 207 -20.12 5.64 14.43
N ARG A 208 -19.47 6.49 13.62
CA ARG A 208 -20.02 6.94 12.35
C ARG A 208 -19.60 5.95 11.26
N PRO A 209 -20.55 5.25 10.62
CA PRO A 209 -20.22 4.33 9.55
C PRO A 209 -19.65 5.10 8.35
N VAL A 210 -18.55 4.60 7.80
CA VAL A 210 -18.08 4.98 6.46
C VAL A 210 -18.81 4.09 5.47
N PHE A 211 -19.60 4.70 4.59
CA PHE A 211 -20.30 4.00 3.51
C PHE A 211 -20.03 4.70 2.19
N PHE A 212 -19.59 3.94 1.21
CA PHE A 212 -19.42 4.40 -0.16
C PHE A 212 -19.70 3.23 -1.10
N GLU A 213 -20.59 3.43 -2.06
CA GLU A 213 -20.94 2.42 -3.07
C GLU A 213 -20.40 2.87 -4.44
N PRO A 214 -19.28 2.28 -4.93
CA PRO A 214 -18.65 2.69 -6.19
C PRO A 214 -19.55 2.58 -7.42
N ASN A 215 -20.62 1.76 -7.34
CA ASN A 215 -21.60 1.62 -8.40
C ASN A 215 -22.89 2.43 -8.22
N ALA A 216 -23.00 3.22 -7.16
CA ALA A 216 -24.11 4.14 -6.99
C ALA A 216 -24.14 5.20 -8.10
N ALA A 217 -25.28 5.89 -8.26
CA ALA A 217 -25.38 7.07 -9.10
C ALA A 217 -24.36 8.13 -8.65
N TRP A 218 -23.82 8.92 -9.58
CA TRP A 218 -22.77 9.91 -9.26
C TRP A 218 -23.19 10.91 -8.18
N SER A 219 -24.43 11.38 -8.21
CA SER A 219 -24.97 12.27 -7.16
C SER A 219 -24.98 11.61 -5.77
N VAL A 220 -25.22 10.30 -5.71
CA VAL A 220 -25.16 9.53 -4.46
C VAL A 220 -23.70 9.38 -4.00
N GLN A 221 -22.77 9.14 -4.92
CA GLN A 221 -21.33 9.09 -4.60
C GLN A 221 -20.84 10.43 -4.02
N GLU A 222 -21.27 11.56 -4.59
CA GLU A 222 -20.93 12.90 -4.10
C GLU A 222 -21.48 13.15 -2.68
N GLN A 223 -22.73 12.76 -2.41
CA GLN A 223 -23.33 12.84 -1.06
C GLN A 223 -22.59 11.95 -0.04
N GLN A 224 -22.20 10.75 -0.43
CA GLN A 224 -21.41 9.84 0.40
C GLN A 224 -20.03 10.42 0.69
N VAL A 225 -19.34 10.97 -0.31
CA VAL A 225 -18.05 11.64 -0.13
C VAL A 225 -18.18 12.84 0.79
N ALA A 226 -19.20 13.68 0.65
CA ALA A 226 -19.44 14.80 1.56
C ALA A 226 -19.61 14.34 3.03
N SER A 227 -20.30 13.22 3.24
CA SER A 227 -20.44 12.61 4.56
C SER A 227 -19.11 12.13 5.14
N ILE A 228 -18.25 11.53 4.31
CA ILE A 228 -16.90 11.10 4.70
C ILE A 228 -15.99 12.31 4.97
N ASP A 229 -16.11 13.38 4.17
CA ASP A 229 -15.36 14.63 4.31
C ASP A 229 -15.61 15.29 5.66
N ALA A 230 -16.85 15.25 6.16
CA ALA A 230 -17.19 15.72 7.49
C ALA A 230 -16.51 14.88 8.60
N ILE A 231 -16.46 13.54 8.44
CA ILE A 231 -15.75 12.65 9.37
C ILE A 231 -14.25 12.97 9.37
N MET A 232 -13.65 13.14 8.19
CA MET A 232 -12.22 13.45 8.04
C MET A 232 -11.86 14.81 8.62
N THR A 233 -12.73 15.80 8.45
CA THR A 233 -12.56 17.13 9.05
C THR A 233 -12.57 17.05 10.57
N GLN A 234 -13.50 16.30 11.16
CA GLN A 234 -13.56 16.05 12.60
C GLN A 234 -12.31 15.32 13.12
N LEU A 235 -11.85 14.30 12.38
CA LEU A 235 -10.63 13.57 12.71
C LEU A 235 -9.40 14.48 12.69
N ARG A 236 -9.26 15.31 11.65
CA ARG A 236 -8.17 16.30 11.52
C ARG A 236 -8.20 17.33 12.65
N SER A 237 -9.37 17.85 13.02
CA SER A 237 -9.49 18.85 14.09
C SER A 237 -9.25 18.26 15.49
N SER A 238 -9.55 16.98 15.69
CA SER A 238 -9.29 16.27 16.96
C SER A 238 -7.82 15.90 17.18
N THR A 239 -6.99 16.00 16.14
CA THR A 239 -5.58 15.62 16.19
C THR A 239 -4.73 16.86 16.48
N ASN A 240 -4.13 16.91 17.67
CA ASN A 240 -3.15 17.96 18.03
C ASN A 240 -1.94 17.90 17.07
N SER A 241 -1.97 18.70 16.00
CA SER A 241 -0.91 19.36 15.19
C SER A 241 0.53 18.80 15.06
N LYS A 242 0.87 17.63 15.59
CA LYS A 242 2.24 17.06 15.66
C LYS A 242 2.49 15.90 14.69
N GLN A 243 1.48 15.42 13.97
CA GLN A 243 1.59 14.37 12.96
C GLN A 243 1.27 14.89 11.55
N LEU A 244 1.79 16.08 11.24
CA LEU A 244 1.92 16.50 9.85
C LEU A 244 3.06 15.67 9.23
N LEU A 245 2.91 15.24 7.97
CA LEU A 245 4.10 14.92 7.15
C LEU A 245 5.07 16.09 7.33
N PRO A 246 6.39 15.85 7.52
CA PRO A 246 7.34 16.94 7.68
C PRO A 246 7.10 17.96 6.56
N SER A 247 7.03 19.24 6.92
CA SER A 247 6.82 20.40 6.05
C SER A 247 7.91 20.59 4.98
N SER A 248 8.74 19.57 4.74
CA SER A 248 9.73 19.50 3.67
C SER A 248 9.13 19.47 2.25
N PHE A 249 7.80 19.44 2.11
CA PHE A 249 7.14 19.61 0.81
C PHE A 249 7.03 21.08 0.34
N GLU A 250 7.19 22.09 1.21
CA GLU A 250 7.10 23.51 0.79
C GLU A 250 8.45 24.16 0.41
N LYS A 251 9.59 23.48 0.55
CA LYS A 251 10.89 24.01 0.10
C LYS A 251 11.80 22.91 -0.46
N LEU A 252 11.47 22.40 -1.63
CA LEU A 252 12.45 21.86 -2.57
C LEU A 252 13.04 23.00 -3.42
N ASN A 253 13.58 24.04 -2.76
CA ASN A 253 14.34 25.09 -3.45
C ASN A 253 15.76 24.61 -3.73
N ASP A 254 16.17 24.74 -5.00
CA ASP A 254 17.48 24.81 -5.69
C ASP A 254 18.78 24.23 -5.10
N SER A 255 18.91 24.02 -3.80
CA SER A 255 20.14 23.50 -3.18
C SER A 255 20.30 21.98 -3.29
N LYS A 256 19.23 21.22 -3.61
CA LYS A 256 19.30 19.77 -3.86
C LYS A 256 19.66 19.37 -5.28
N LEU A 257 19.72 20.32 -6.23
CA LEU A 257 20.21 20.07 -7.60
C LEU A 257 21.71 19.72 -7.65
N LYS A 258 22.49 20.03 -6.60
CA LYS A 258 23.90 19.65 -6.51
C LYS A 258 24.14 18.19 -6.09
N LEU A 259 23.18 17.54 -5.41
CA LEU A 259 23.28 16.12 -5.03
C LEU A 259 23.01 15.17 -6.20
N ALA A 260 22.25 15.62 -7.21
CA ALA A 260 22.01 14.85 -8.44
C ALA A 260 23.28 14.70 -9.31
N ALA A 261 24.19 15.67 -9.27
CA ALA A 261 25.46 15.61 -10.00
C ALA A 261 26.47 14.65 -9.34
N GLN A 262 26.49 14.57 -8.00
CA GLN A 262 27.34 13.62 -7.27
C GLN A 262 26.85 12.17 -7.36
N ALA A 263 25.53 11.95 -7.41
CA ALA A 263 24.95 10.61 -7.59
C ALA A 263 25.26 10.00 -8.97
N LYS A 264 25.46 10.83 -10.01
CA LYS A 264 25.85 10.36 -11.35
C LYS A 264 27.31 9.90 -11.43
N GLN A 265 28.16 10.35 -10.51
CA GLN A 265 29.55 9.92 -10.38
C GLN A 265 29.72 8.61 -9.61
N LEU A 266 28.75 8.26 -8.74
CA LEU A 266 28.77 7.03 -7.93
C LEU A 266 28.11 5.82 -8.59
N LEU A 267 27.42 6.02 -9.72
CA LEU A 267 26.78 4.94 -10.51
C LEU A 267 27.57 4.62 -11.80
N GLY A 268 28.87 4.89 -11.80
CA GLY A 268 29.75 4.51 -12.91
C GLY A 268 30.04 3.01 -12.91
N TYR A 269 29.37 2.27 -13.82
CA TYR A 269 29.47 0.83 -14.07
C TYR A 269 29.11 -0.09 -12.91
#